data_AF-A0A453RHY8-F1
#
_entry.id   AF-A0A453RHY8-F1
#
_cell.length_a   1.000
_cell.length_b   1.000
_cell.length_c   1.000
_cell.angle_alpha   90.00
_cell.angle_beta   90.00
_cell.angle_gamma   90.00
#
_symmetry.space_group_name_H-M   'P 1'
#
loop_
_entity.id
_entity.type
_entity.pdbx_description
1 polymer ?
#
loop_
_entity_poly.entity_id
_entity_poly.type
_entity_poly.pdbx_seq_one_letter_code
_entity_poly.pdbx_strand_id
1 'polypeptide(L)'
;MHPCWLYFYAVDSTVPKKQLTGIYNLVAVVTHKGPTANLGHYVAWVKQANETWIQFSDDMTSTHEDSEILELSGGADDQHVAYIYLYKAQLI
;
A
#
# COMPACT_ATOMS: atom_id res chain seq x y z
N MET A 1 -38.83 -25.13 5.50
CA MET A 1 -38.28 -23.91 4.88
C MET A 1 -37.33 -23.29 5.89
N HIS A 2 -36.03 -23.59 5.77
CA HIS A 2 -35.01 -23.13 6.73
C HIS A 2 -34.46 -21.76 6.29
N PRO A 3 -34.58 -20.71 7.12
CA PRO A 3 -34.11 -19.39 6.73
C PRO A 3 -32.57 -19.36 6.77
N CYS A 4 -31.97 -19.36 5.58
CA CYS A 4 -30.53 -19.25 5.30
C CYS A 4 -29.88 -17.95 5.84
N TRP A 5 -30.69 -17.04 6.38
CA TRP A 5 -30.30 -15.67 6.76
C TRP A 5 -29.60 -15.55 8.12
N LEU A 6 -29.59 -16.59 8.96
CA LEU A 6 -28.98 -16.50 10.30
C LEU A 6 -27.44 -16.63 10.30
N TYR A 7 -26.82 -17.10 9.21
CA TYR A 7 -25.38 -17.41 9.17
C TYR A 7 -24.46 -16.20 8.90
N PHE A 8 -25.00 -15.04 8.53
CA PHE A 8 -24.18 -13.86 8.20
C PHE A 8 -23.96 -12.87 9.36
N TYR A 9 -24.58 -13.07 10.54
CA TYR A 9 -24.54 -12.11 11.65
C TYR A 9 -23.93 -12.61 12.96
N ALA A 10 -23.40 -13.83 13.01
CA ALA A 10 -22.64 -14.26 14.18
C ALA A 10 -21.22 -13.67 14.11
N VAL A 11 -21.06 -12.43 14.57
CA VAL A 11 -19.74 -11.95 15.02
C VAL A 11 -19.34 -12.87 16.17
N ASP A 12 -18.34 -13.72 15.91
CA ASP A 12 -17.75 -14.58 16.93
C ASP A 12 -17.14 -13.71 18.04
N SER A 13 -17.83 -13.66 19.18
CA SER A 13 -17.43 -12.87 20.35
C SER A 13 -16.16 -13.39 21.03
N THR A 14 -15.64 -14.55 20.60
CA THR A 14 -14.38 -15.10 21.12
C THR A 14 -13.15 -14.54 20.41
N VAL A 15 -13.32 -13.86 19.27
CA VAL A 15 -12.23 -13.15 18.58
C VAL A 15 -11.97 -11.82 19.29
N PRO A 16 -10.73 -11.54 19.73
CA PRO A 16 -10.39 -10.25 20.32
C PRO A 16 -10.76 -9.11 19.37
N LYS A 17 -11.59 -8.17 19.83
CA LYS A 17 -11.96 -6.98 19.06
C LYS A 17 -10.74 -6.09 18.89
N LYS A 18 -10.07 -6.22 17.75
CA LYS A 18 -9.04 -5.29 17.31
C LYS A 18 -9.56 -3.85 17.35
N GLN A 19 -8.92 -3.01 18.15
CA GLN A 19 -9.23 -1.59 18.31
C GLN A 19 -8.41 -0.76 17.33
N LEU A 20 -9.01 0.32 16.84
CA LEU A 20 -8.31 1.32 16.02
C LEU A 20 -7.43 2.20 16.90
N THR A 21 -6.18 2.43 16.48
CA THR A 21 -5.23 3.29 17.19
C THR A 21 -5.14 4.71 16.62
N GLY A 22 -5.64 4.91 15.40
CA GLY A 22 -5.39 6.13 14.61
C GLY A 22 -3.99 6.16 13.96
N ILE A 23 -3.14 5.16 14.21
CA ILE A 23 -1.83 5.01 13.58
C ILE A 23 -1.98 4.18 12.31
N TYR A 24 -1.28 4.59 11.24
CA TYR A 24 -1.29 3.93 9.96
C TYR A 24 0.14 3.70 9.47
N ASN A 25 0.38 2.50 8.94
CA ASN A 25 1.64 2.12 8.34
C ASN A 25 1.54 2.22 6.82
N LEU A 26 2.52 2.85 6.18
CA LEU A 26 2.60 2.89 4.72
C LEU A 26 2.90 1.47 4.22
N VAL A 27 2.10 0.98 3.27
CA VAL A 27 2.23 -0.39 2.74
C VAL A 27 2.44 -0.43 1.24
N ALA A 28 2.02 0.60 0.50
CA ALA A 28 2.34 0.72 -0.91
C ALA A 28 2.36 2.18 -1.36
N VAL A 29 3.09 2.45 -2.43
CA VAL A 29 3.14 3.74 -3.13
C VAL A 29 2.99 3.46 -4.62
N VAL A 30 2.14 4.24 -5.30
CA VAL A 30 2.14 4.31 -6.77
C VAL A 30 2.80 5.61 -7.15
N THR A 31 3.84 5.53 -7.97
CA THR A 31 4.54 6.70 -8.50
C THR A 31 4.24 6.89 -9.97
N HIS A 32 4.31 8.15 -10.41
CA HIS A 32 4.31 8.51 -11.82
C HIS A 32 5.70 9.04 -12.19
N LYS A 33 6.26 8.51 -13.28
CA LYS A 33 7.53 8.98 -13.87
C LYS A 33 7.24 9.55 -15.25
N GLY A 34 7.33 10.87 -15.39
CA GLY A 34 7.18 11.50 -16.69
C GLY A 34 6.82 12.98 -16.60
N PRO A 35 6.98 13.72 -17.71
CA PRO A 35 6.82 15.17 -17.75
C PRO A 35 5.37 15.64 -17.68
N THR A 36 4.40 14.78 -18.03
CA THR A 36 2.98 15.14 -18.02
C THR A 36 2.12 13.98 -17.54
N ALA A 37 0.91 14.23 -17.05
CA ALA A 37 0.00 13.18 -16.60
C ALA A 37 -0.45 12.20 -17.70
N ASN A 38 -0.36 12.61 -18.98
CA ASN A 38 -0.77 11.80 -20.11
C ASN A 38 0.40 11.05 -20.79
N LEU A 39 1.64 11.41 -20.41
CA LEU A 39 2.87 10.85 -20.98
C LEU A 39 3.82 10.56 -19.82
N GLY A 40 3.95 9.27 -19.50
CA GLY A 40 4.80 8.80 -18.41
C GLY A 40 4.59 7.31 -18.16
N HIS A 41 5.13 6.84 -17.04
CA HIS A 41 5.06 5.46 -16.61
C HIS A 41 4.65 5.36 -15.15
N TYR A 42 3.71 4.47 -14.85
CA TYR A 42 3.28 4.20 -13.48
C TYR A 42 4.04 3.00 -12.93
N VAL A 43 4.54 3.16 -11.71
CA VAL A 43 5.29 2.09 -11.02
C VAL A 43 4.72 1.92 -9.63
N ALA A 44 4.48 0.67 -9.25
CA ALA A 44 4.02 0.33 -7.92
C ALA A 44 5.18 -0.11 -7.03
N TRP A 45 5.17 0.32 -5.77
CA TRP A 45 6.13 -0.03 -4.74
C TRP A 45 5.33 -0.63 -3.59
N VAL A 46 5.62 -1.87 -3.21
CA VAL A 46 4.83 -2.59 -2.19
C VAL A 46 5.74 -3.13 -1.10
N LYS A 47 5.44 -2.76 0.15
CA LYS A 47 6.17 -3.22 1.33
C LYS A 47 5.85 -4.68 1.61
N GLN A 48 6.88 -5.48 1.76
CA GLN A 48 6.79 -6.91 2.08
C GLN A 48 6.84 -7.14 3.59
N ALA A 49 6.52 -8.37 4.02
CA ALA A 49 6.47 -8.72 5.45
C ALA A 49 7.85 -8.72 6.14
N ASN A 50 8.94 -8.80 5.37
CA ASN A 50 10.33 -8.69 5.83
C ASN A 50 10.83 -7.23 5.82
N GLU A 51 9.94 -6.25 5.77
CA GLU A 51 10.23 -4.81 5.74
C GLU A 51 10.98 -4.30 4.49
N THR A 52 11.26 -5.15 3.50
CA THR A 52 11.81 -4.71 2.21
C THR A 52 10.71 -4.26 1.25
N TRP A 53 11.04 -3.43 0.29
CA TRP A 53 10.10 -2.98 -0.75
C TRP A 53 10.36 -3.69 -2.07
N ILE A 54 9.29 -4.03 -2.77
CA ILE A 54 9.38 -4.50 -4.15
C ILE A 54 8.81 -3.43 -5.06
N GLN A 55 9.62 -3.00 -6.02
CA GLN A 55 9.21 -2.20 -7.16
C GLN A 55 8.65 -3.14 -8.23
N PHE A 56 7.47 -2.80 -8.75
CA PHE A 56 6.80 -3.48 -9.86
C PHE A 56 6.66 -2.49 -11.01
N SER A 57 7.50 -2.64 -12.02
CA SER A 57 7.50 -1.85 -13.25
C SER A 57 7.24 -2.79 -14.43
N ASP A 58 5.96 -3.03 -14.72
CA ASP A 58 5.50 -3.99 -15.72
C ASP A 58 6.04 -5.41 -15.48
N ASP A 59 6.94 -5.87 -16.35
CA ASP A 59 7.59 -7.18 -16.30
C ASP A 59 8.86 -7.20 -15.43
N MET A 60 9.31 -6.02 -14.97
CA MET A 60 10.52 -5.86 -14.17
C MET A 60 10.18 -5.71 -12.68
N THR A 61 10.91 -6.45 -11.85
CA THR A 61 10.82 -6.35 -10.38
C THR A 61 12.17 -6.19 -9.74
N SER A 62 12.29 -5.29 -8.76
CA SER A 62 13.51 -5.06 -7.97
C SER A 62 13.19 -4.82 -6.50
N THR A 63 14.16 -5.13 -5.64
CA THR A 63 14.04 -4.96 -4.18
C THR A 63 14.74 -3.67 -3.75
N HIS A 64 14.11 -2.95 -2.83
CA HIS A 64 14.55 -1.65 -2.32
C HIS A 64 14.43 -1.55 -0.81
N GLU A 65 15.17 -0.62 -0.22
CA GLU A 65 15.16 -0.31 1.21
C GLU A 65 14.22 0.87 1.53
N ASP A 66 13.82 1.01 2.79
CA ASP A 66 12.93 2.09 3.26
C ASP A 66 13.45 3.50 2.90
N SER A 67 14.77 3.70 2.85
CA SER A 67 15.38 5.00 2.52
C SER A 67 15.08 5.45 1.09
N GLU A 68 15.05 4.52 0.13
CA GLU A 68 14.76 4.83 -1.28
C GLU A 68 13.29 5.23 -1.47
N ILE A 69 12.39 4.72 -0.62
CA ILE A 69 10.96 5.06 -0.67
C ILE A 69 10.72 6.51 -0.25
N LEU A 70 11.55 7.05 0.64
CA LEU A 70 11.47 8.45 1.04
C LEU A 70 11.85 9.41 -0.10
N GLU A 71 12.73 8.97 -1.00
CA GLU A 71 13.13 9.74 -2.19
C GLU A 71 11.95 9.91 -3.18
N LEU A 72 10.92 9.06 -3.09
CA LEU A 72 9.70 9.16 -3.91
C LEU A 72 8.80 10.35 -3.53
N SER A 73 9.12 11.08 -2.46
CA SER A 73 8.39 12.28 -2.03
C SER A 73 8.44 13.42 -3.06
N GLY A 74 9.30 13.32 -4.07
CA GLY A 74 9.42 14.24 -5.20
C GLY A 74 10.36 15.42 -4.92
N GLY A 75 10.48 16.34 -5.88
CA GLY A 75 11.30 17.56 -5.75
C GLY A 75 12.59 17.59 -6.58
N ALA A 76 12.90 16.53 -7.31
CA ALA A 76 14.00 16.48 -8.28
C ALA A 76 13.48 16.22 -9.70
N ASP A 77 14.09 16.87 -10.70
CA ASP A 77 13.72 16.75 -12.10
C ASP A 77 13.95 15.30 -12.61
N ASP A 78 13.01 14.79 -13.42
CA ASP A 78 13.00 13.45 -14.05
C ASP A 78 12.93 12.21 -13.13
N GLN A 79 12.59 12.41 -11.86
CA GLN A 79 12.43 11.30 -10.90
C GLN A 79 10.98 10.85 -10.71
N HIS A 80 10.81 9.70 -10.06
CA HIS A 80 9.49 9.22 -9.65
C HIS A 80 8.86 10.19 -8.65
N VAL A 81 7.61 10.58 -8.88
CA VAL A 81 6.84 11.35 -7.90
C VAL A 81 5.72 10.48 -7.38
N ALA A 82 5.60 10.37 -6.06
CA ALA A 82 4.50 9.69 -5.41
C ALA A 82 3.16 10.32 -5.80
N TYR A 83 2.27 9.49 -6.32
CA TYR A 83 0.95 9.88 -6.81
C TYR A 83 -0.15 9.36 -5.89
N ILE A 84 -0.04 8.11 -5.42
CA ILE A 84 -0.99 7.50 -4.48
C ILE A 84 -0.21 6.82 -3.37
N TYR A 85 -0.55 7.14 -2.12
CA TYR A 85 -0.07 6.43 -0.93
C TYR A 85 -1.15 5.50 -0.39
N LEU A 86 -0.78 4.25 -0.10
CA LEU A 86 -1.67 3.27 0.52
C LEU A 86 -1.19 2.99 1.94
N TYR A 87 -2.09 3.23 2.89
CA TYR A 87 -1.85 3.09 4.32
C TYR A 87 -2.74 2.01 4.90
N LYS A 88 -2.19 1.19 5.80
CA LYS A 88 -2.91 0.16 6.55
C LYS A 88 -3.02 0.57 8.01
N ALA A 89 -4.24 0.54 8.55
CA ALA A 89 -4.48 0.83 9.97
C ALA A 89 -3.75 -0.18 10.87
N GLN A 90 -3.06 0.33 11.89
CA GLN A 90 -2.51 -0.47 12.96
C GLN A 90 -3.59 -0.73 14.02
N LEU A 91 -3.78 -2.01 14.33
CA LEU A 91 -4.80 -2.48 15.25
C LEU A 91 -4.14 -3.02 16.52
N ILE A 92 -4.74 -2.75 17.68
CA ILE A 92 -4.33 -3.30 18.99
C ILE A 92 -5.42 -4.20 19.57
#